data_AF-A0A6I5P1Z6-F1
#
_entry.id   AF-A0A6I5P1Z6-F1
#
_cell.length_a   1.000
_cell.length_b   1.000
_cell.length_c   1.000
_cell.angle_alpha   90.00
_cell.angle_beta   90.00
_cell.angle_gamma   90.00
#
_symmetry.space_group_name_H-M   'P 1'
#
loop_
_entity.id
_entity.type
_entity.pdbx_description
1 polymer ?
#
loop_
_entity_poly.entity_id
_entity_poly.type
_entity_poly.pdbx_seq_one_letter_code
_entity_poly.pdbx_strand_id
1 'polypeptide(L)'
;MLSNQLSKTIQCYWLLGLLQVVHSMEETLTQLYLQLDSMIQYLHQHFSWFPLIQIDADVFAVLNYLMLALVLGSLPTAEKGNRIGHIFMWAWAIIELLNGLFHISTWVVLRHYFPGGISGPILFVLSILFIRQLRSPAEQTAQ
;
A
#
# COMPACT_ATOMS: atom_id res chain seq x y z
N MET A 1 29.39 -5.20 5.27
CA MET A 1 28.50 -4.03 5.03
C MET A 1 27.20 -4.42 4.34
N LEU A 2 27.22 -5.31 3.35
CA LEU A 2 26.03 -5.82 2.64
C LEU A 2 24.93 -6.42 3.56
N SER A 3 25.31 -7.20 4.57
CA SER A 3 24.37 -7.79 5.55
C SER A 3 23.55 -6.74 6.32
N ASN A 4 24.17 -5.62 6.70
CA ASN A 4 23.47 -4.53 7.41
C ASN A 4 22.48 -3.79 6.50
N GLN A 5 22.80 -3.62 5.22
CA GLN A 5 21.92 -2.96 4.26
C GLN A 5 20.70 -3.83 3.90
N LEU A 6 20.93 -5.14 3.70
CA LEU A 6 19.83 -6.09 3.50
C LEU A 6 18.91 -6.11 4.73
N SER A 7 19.48 -6.25 5.93
CA SER A 7 18.72 -6.22 7.19
C SER A 7 17.88 -4.94 7.33
N LYS A 8 18.45 -3.76 7.06
CA LYS A 8 17.70 -2.50 7.07
C LYS A 8 16.58 -2.45 6.04
N THR A 9 16.79 -3.02 4.85
CA THR A 9 15.78 -3.03 3.77
C THR A 9 14.61 -3.92 4.15
N ILE A 10 14.90 -5.10 4.70
CA ILE A 10 13.89 -6.01 5.24
C ILE A 10 13.13 -5.37 6.40
N GLN A 11 13.80 -4.65 7.31
CA GLN A 11 13.13 -3.92 8.39
C GLN A 11 12.17 -2.86 7.85
N CYS A 12 12.58 -2.08 6.84
CA CYS A 12 11.67 -1.12 6.21
C CYS A 12 10.50 -1.80 5.50
N TYR A 13 10.73 -2.97 4.88
CA TYR A 13 9.67 -3.73 4.26
C TYR A 13 8.65 -4.28 5.27
N TRP A 14 9.13 -4.80 6.40
CA TRP A 14 8.32 -5.15 7.56
C TRP A 14 7.50 -3.98 8.08
N LEU A 15 8.12 -2.82 8.27
CA LEU A 15 7.44 -1.61 8.73
C LEU A 15 6.34 -1.17 7.75
N LEU A 16 6.58 -1.27 6.45
CA LEU A 16 5.58 -1.00 5.44
C LEU A 16 4.37 -1.94 5.59
N GLY A 17 4.61 -3.25 5.75
CA GLY A 17 3.54 -4.22 5.96
C GLY A 17 2.76 -4.01 7.26
N LEU A 18 3.44 -3.69 8.38
CA LEU A 18 2.78 -3.39 9.64
C LEU A 18 1.94 -2.10 9.56
N LEU A 19 2.45 -1.08 8.87
CA LEU A 19 1.69 0.15 8.66
C LEU A 19 0.48 -0.10 7.77
N GLN A 20 0.58 -1.00 6.78
CA GLN A 20 -0.57 -1.39 5.97
C GLN A 20 -1.64 -2.13 6.80
N VAL A 21 -1.26 -2.92 7.82
CA VAL A 21 -2.23 -3.48 8.79
C VAL A 21 -2.95 -2.36 9.53
N VAL A 22 -2.21 -1.40 10.08
CA VAL A 22 -2.81 -0.25 10.79
C VAL A 22 -3.72 0.57 9.86
N HIS A 23 -3.30 0.76 8.62
CA HIS A 23 -4.09 1.45 7.60
C HIS A 23 -5.40 0.71 7.30
N SER A 24 -5.33 -0.59 7.04
CA SER A 24 -6.52 -1.43 6.81
C SER A 24 -7.49 -1.40 8.00
N MET A 25 -6.96 -1.35 9.23
CA MET A 25 -7.76 -1.19 10.44
C MET A 25 -8.46 0.18 10.49
N GLU A 26 -7.74 1.26 10.22
CA GLU A 26 -8.32 2.61 10.17
C GLU A 26 -9.46 2.67 9.14
N GLU A 27 -9.24 2.21 7.92
CA GLU A 27 -10.25 2.22 6.86
C GLU A 27 -11.49 1.39 7.21
N THR A 28 -11.29 0.23 7.85
CA THR A 28 -12.39 -0.63 8.28
C THR A 28 -13.20 0.02 9.40
N LEU A 29 -12.53 0.60 10.40
CA LEU A 29 -13.18 1.32 11.50
C LEU A 29 -13.91 2.57 11.03
N THR A 30 -13.39 3.23 10.00
CA THR A 30 -13.97 4.45 9.43
C THR A 30 -14.85 4.20 8.20
N GLN A 31 -15.11 2.92 7.90
CA GLN A 31 -16.06 2.46 6.89
C GLN A 31 -15.79 3.00 5.48
N LEU A 32 -14.54 2.95 5.02
CA LEU A 32 -14.13 3.42 3.69
C LEU A 32 -15.02 2.87 2.57
N TYR A 33 -15.47 1.61 2.67
CA TYR A 33 -16.33 0.95 1.69
C TYR A 33 -17.60 1.75 1.35
N LEU A 34 -18.19 2.47 2.32
CA LEU A 34 -19.35 3.34 2.08
C LEU A 34 -19.01 4.54 1.19
N GLN A 35 -17.80 5.09 1.33
CA GLN A 35 -17.34 6.23 0.55
C GLN A 35 -16.84 5.81 -0.84
N LEU A 36 -16.24 4.62 -0.96
CA LEU A 36 -15.82 4.04 -2.23
C LEU A 36 -17.00 3.84 -3.18
N ASP A 37 -18.13 3.29 -2.69
CA ASP A 37 -19.33 3.11 -3.52
C ASP A 37 -19.80 4.45 -4.12
N SER A 38 -19.84 5.50 -3.31
CA SER A 38 -20.22 6.85 -3.76
C SER A 38 -19.25 7.40 -4.81
N MET A 39 -17.95 7.14 -4.64
CA MET A 39 -16.92 7.57 -5.57
C MET A 39 -16.97 6.78 -6.89
N ILE A 40 -17.20 5.47 -6.85
CA ILE A 40 -17.37 4.61 -8.03
C ILE A 40 -18.57 5.09 -8.84
N GLN A 41 -19.69 5.40 -8.19
CA GLN A 41 -20.86 5.98 -8.85
C GLN A 41 -20.55 7.31 -9.52
N TYR A 42 -19.85 8.21 -8.81
CA TYR A 42 -19.42 9.50 -9.37
C TYR A 42 -18.51 9.31 -10.59
N LEU A 43 -17.53 8.40 -10.51
CA LEU A 43 -16.63 8.10 -11.62
C LEU A 43 -17.39 7.51 -12.81
N HIS A 44 -18.32 6.58 -12.59
CA HIS A 44 -19.14 6.01 -13.66
C HIS A 44 -20.00 7.06 -14.37
N GLN A 45 -20.55 8.02 -13.63
CA GLN A 45 -21.33 9.12 -14.21
C GLN A 45 -20.50 10.02 -15.14
N HIS A 46 -19.20 10.20 -14.84
CA HIS A 46 -18.29 11.01 -15.67
C HIS A 46 -17.59 10.18 -16.76
N PHE A 47 -17.36 8.90 -16.49
CA PHE A 47 -16.67 7.95 -17.33
C PHE A 47 -17.51 6.67 -17.43
N SER A 48 -18.40 6.62 -18.41
CA SER A 48 -19.36 5.51 -18.57
C SER A 48 -18.73 4.13 -18.74
N TRP A 49 -17.43 4.06 -19.10
CA TRP A 49 -16.67 2.82 -19.19
C TRP A 49 -16.17 2.30 -17.83
N PHE A 50 -16.17 3.15 -16.79
CA PHE A 50 -15.73 2.77 -15.45
C PHE A 50 -16.76 1.80 -14.84
N PRO A 51 -16.38 0.64 -14.30
CA PRO A 51 -17.35 -0.37 -13.89
C PRO A 51 -18.11 0.05 -12.61
N LEU A 52 -19.43 -0.17 -12.59
CA LEU A 52 -20.24 -0.09 -11.38
C LEU A 52 -20.06 -1.40 -10.59
N ILE A 53 -19.17 -1.35 -9.61
CA ILE A 53 -18.95 -2.45 -8.67
C ILE A 53 -19.40 -1.95 -7.31
N GLN A 54 -20.21 -2.74 -6.63
CA GLN A 54 -20.61 -2.46 -5.25
C GLN A 54 -19.67 -3.22 -4.33
N ILE A 55 -19.04 -2.50 -3.39
CA ILE A 55 -18.11 -3.08 -2.43
C ILE A 55 -18.78 -3.03 -1.06
N ASP A 56 -19.37 -4.15 -0.65
CA ASP A 56 -19.87 -4.29 0.71
C ASP A 56 -18.72 -4.50 1.71
N ALA A 57 -19.07 -4.52 3.01
CA ALA A 57 -18.10 -4.66 4.08
C ALA A 57 -17.33 -5.99 4.02
N ASP A 58 -17.97 -7.08 3.59
CA ASP A 58 -17.35 -8.41 3.54
C ASP A 58 -16.34 -8.49 2.39
N VAL A 59 -16.71 -7.99 1.21
CA VAL A 59 -15.81 -7.89 0.06
C VAL A 59 -14.64 -6.97 0.39
N PHE A 60 -14.89 -5.82 1.01
CA PHE A 60 -13.84 -4.90 1.45
C PHE A 60 -12.85 -5.57 2.42
N ALA A 61 -13.36 -6.28 3.43
CA ALA A 61 -12.54 -7.00 4.39
C ALA A 61 -11.71 -8.11 3.72
N VAL A 62 -12.30 -8.88 2.80
CA VAL A 62 -11.58 -9.92 2.04
C VAL A 62 -10.44 -9.31 1.22
N LEU A 63 -10.68 -8.20 0.52
CA LEU A 63 -9.64 -7.52 -0.26
C LEU A 63 -8.49 -7.04 0.63
N ASN A 64 -8.81 -6.42 1.78
CA ASN A 64 -7.80 -5.97 2.74
C ASN A 64 -6.99 -7.15 3.30
N TYR A 65 -7.66 -8.22 3.75
CA TYR A 65 -6.97 -9.40 4.28
C TYR A 65 -6.13 -10.11 3.23
N LEU A 66 -6.58 -10.14 1.97
CA LEU A 66 -5.80 -10.66 0.87
C LEU A 66 -4.54 -9.82 0.64
N MET A 67 -4.66 -8.48 0.62
CA MET A 67 -3.49 -7.60 0.50
C MET A 67 -2.50 -7.83 1.64
N LEU A 68 -2.98 -7.87 2.89
CA LEU A 68 -2.15 -8.13 4.06
C LEU A 68 -1.45 -9.49 3.97
N ALA A 69 -2.18 -10.53 3.59
CA ALA A 69 -1.63 -11.87 3.41
C ALA A 69 -0.55 -11.91 2.32
N LEU A 70 -0.73 -11.17 1.23
CA LEU A 70 0.25 -11.13 0.15
C LEU A 70 1.49 -10.30 0.50
N VAL A 71 1.34 -9.15 1.17
CA VAL A 71 2.49 -8.35 1.66
C VAL A 71 3.31 -9.19 2.63
N LEU A 72 2.68 -9.64 3.72
CA LEU A 72 3.37 -10.37 4.79
C LEU A 72 3.83 -11.75 4.33
N GLY A 73 3.05 -12.43 3.50
CA GLY A 73 3.41 -13.73 2.93
C GLY A 73 4.58 -13.68 1.95
N SER A 74 4.85 -12.53 1.33
CA SER A 74 6.00 -12.37 0.44
C SER A 74 7.32 -12.06 1.16
N LEU A 75 7.25 -11.73 2.46
CA LEU A 75 8.40 -11.38 3.27
C LEU A 75 9.48 -12.50 3.37
N PRO A 76 9.16 -13.78 3.60
CA PRO A 76 10.19 -14.83 3.59
C PRO A 76 10.95 -14.92 2.25
N THR A 77 10.30 -14.50 1.16
CA THR A 77 10.95 -14.42 -0.16
C THR A 77 11.84 -13.17 -0.26
N ALA A 78 11.40 -12.03 0.29
CA ALA A 78 12.21 -10.83 0.40
C ALA A 78 13.48 -11.07 1.23
N GLU A 79 13.38 -11.77 2.37
CA GLU A 79 14.50 -12.09 3.27
C GLU A 79 15.60 -12.92 2.61
N LYS A 80 15.25 -13.77 1.64
CA LYS A 80 16.22 -14.54 0.84
C LYS A 80 17.07 -13.64 -0.07
N GLY A 81 16.71 -12.38 -0.26
CA GLY A 81 17.46 -11.41 -1.06
C GLY A 81 17.52 -11.74 -2.55
N ASN A 82 16.68 -12.66 -3.04
CA ASN A 82 16.66 -13.05 -4.44
C ASN A 82 15.88 -12.05 -5.31
N ARG A 83 15.98 -12.19 -6.63
CA ARG A 83 15.31 -11.31 -7.60
C ARG A 83 13.81 -11.22 -7.40
N ILE A 84 13.15 -12.33 -7.05
CA ILE A 84 11.69 -12.38 -6.84
C ILE A 84 11.32 -11.56 -5.60
N GLY A 85 12.06 -11.71 -4.50
CA GLY A 85 11.87 -10.91 -3.29
C GLY A 85 12.03 -9.42 -3.56
N HIS A 86 13.00 -9.04 -4.39
CA HIS A 86 13.18 -7.65 -4.79
C HIS A 86 12.02 -7.12 -5.63
N ILE A 87 11.47 -7.93 -6.54
CA ILE A 87 10.26 -7.57 -7.31
C ILE A 87 9.07 -7.34 -6.37
N PHE A 88 8.85 -8.22 -5.38
CA PHE A 88 7.77 -8.02 -4.41
C PHE A 88 7.95 -6.75 -3.59
N MET A 89 9.15 -6.49 -3.06
CA MET A 89 9.43 -5.25 -2.33
C MET A 89 9.10 -4.00 -3.15
N TRP A 90 9.49 -3.99 -4.43
CA TRP A 90 9.16 -2.90 -5.35
C TRP A 90 7.67 -2.77 -5.63
N ALA A 91 7.00 -3.88 -5.93
CA ALA A 91 5.58 -3.91 -6.23
C ALA A 91 4.77 -3.33 -5.07
N TRP A 92 5.03 -3.80 -3.85
CA TRP A 92 4.36 -3.31 -2.66
C TRP A 92 4.68 -1.87 -2.34
N ALA A 93 5.94 -1.45 -2.46
CA ALA A 93 6.29 -0.03 -2.25
C ALA A 93 5.54 0.91 -3.22
N ILE A 94 5.31 0.48 -4.47
CA ILE A 94 4.54 1.26 -5.45
C ILE A 94 3.05 1.23 -5.14
N ILE A 95 2.49 0.05 -4.82
CA ILE A 95 1.08 -0.09 -4.45
C ILE A 95 0.76 0.81 -3.26
N GLU A 96 1.56 0.75 -2.19
CA GLU A 96 1.33 1.55 -0.99
C GLU A 96 1.60 3.05 -1.21
N LEU A 97 2.54 3.41 -2.10
CA LEU A 97 2.70 4.80 -2.51
C LEU A 97 1.43 5.34 -3.17
N LEU A 98 0.87 4.59 -4.12
CA LEU A 98 -0.34 4.99 -4.84
C LEU A 98 -1.55 5.00 -3.92
N ASN A 99 -1.62 4.03 -2.99
CA ASN A 99 -2.66 3.97 -1.98
C ASN A 99 -2.63 5.23 -1.09
N GLY A 100 -1.49 5.51 -0.45
CA GLY A 100 -1.36 6.72 0.37
C GLY A 100 -1.63 8.02 -0.40
N LEU A 101 -1.24 8.10 -1.67
CA LEU A 101 -1.54 9.24 -2.54
C LEU A 101 -3.04 9.40 -2.78
N PHE A 102 -3.78 8.31 -2.97
CA PHE A 102 -5.23 8.32 -3.12
C PHE A 102 -5.90 8.98 -1.90
N HIS A 103 -5.55 8.55 -0.67
CA HIS A 103 -6.09 9.13 0.56
C HIS A 103 -5.74 10.61 0.75
N ILE A 104 -4.50 11.01 0.43
CA ILE A 104 -4.11 12.43 0.47
C ILE A 104 -4.97 13.23 -0.51
N SER A 105 -5.13 12.72 -1.73
CA SER A 105 -5.86 13.42 -2.80
C SER A 105 -7.33 13.58 -2.46
N THR A 106 -7.98 12.52 -1.98
CA THR A 106 -9.38 12.57 -1.56
C THR A 106 -9.57 13.50 -0.37
N TRP A 107 -8.71 13.44 0.65
CA TRP A 107 -8.78 14.36 1.79
C TRP A 107 -8.66 15.83 1.36
N VAL A 108 -7.70 16.16 0.49
CA VAL A 108 -7.51 17.53 -0.01
C VAL A 108 -8.71 18.02 -0.82
N VAL A 109 -9.24 17.18 -1.72
CA VAL A 109 -10.36 17.53 -2.61
C VAL A 109 -11.66 17.69 -1.82
N LEU A 110 -11.94 16.74 -0.92
CA LEU A 110 -13.18 16.69 -0.16
C LEU A 110 -13.21 17.66 1.02
N ARG A 111 -12.04 18.16 1.46
CA ARG A 111 -11.87 19.12 2.58
C ARG A 111 -12.48 18.67 3.91
N HIS A 112 -12.71 17.38 4.06
CA HIS A 112 -13.10 16.74 5.32
C HIS A 112 -12.32 15.44 5.48
N TYR A 113 -12.30 14.89 6.68
CA TYR A 113 -11.59 13.65 6.95
C TYR A 113 -12.12 12.52 6.05
N PHE A 114 -11.22 11.90 5.30
CA PHE A 114 -11.48 10.71 4.49
C PHE A 114 -10.91 9.48 5.24
N PRO A 115 -11.62 8.33 5.27
CA PRO A 115 -11.13 7.08 5.84
C PRO A 115 -9.71 6.76 5.37
N GLY A 116 -8.82 6.40 6.29
CA GLY A 116 -7.38 6.24 5.99
C GLY A 116 -6.61 7.57 5.91
N GLY A 117 -7.23 8.69 6.30
CA GLY A 117 -6.64 10.02 6.23
C GLY A 117 -5.41 10.20 7.11
N ILE A 118 -5.27 9.48 8.22
CA ILE A 118 -4.07 9.60 9.08
C ILE A 118 -2.98 8.63 8.62
N SER A 119 -3.31 7.34 8.50
CA SER A 119 -2.33 6.31 8.12
C SER A 119 -1.90 6.41 6.65
N GLY A 120 -2.76 6.84 5.73
CA GLY A 120 -2.47 6.99 4.30
C GLY A 120 -1.29 7.93 4.02
N PRO A 121 -1.24 9.15 4.57
CA PRO A 121 -0.07 10.03 4.45
C PRO A 121 1.22 9.44 5.04
N ILE A 122 1.13 8.71 6.16
CA ILE A 122 2.30 8.05 6.76
C ILE A 122 2.79 6.95 5.81
N LEU A 123 1.88 6.18 5.24
CA LEU A 123 2.13 5.09 4.30
C LEU A 123 2.74 5.60 2.99
N PHE A 124 2.25 6.75 2.50
CA PHE A 124 2.84 7.47 1.37
C PHE A 124 4.31 7.85 1.65
N VAL A 125 4.59 8.50 2.78
CA VAL A 125 5.94 8.93 3.15
C VAL A 125 6.87 7.73 3.33
N LEU A 126 6.41 6.69 4.04
CA LEU A 126 7.19 5.49 4.26
C LEU A 126 7.53 4.78 2.94
N SER A 127 6.58 4.72 2.01
CA SER A 127 6.79 4.18 0.66
C SER A 127 7.85 4.95 -0.11
N ILE A 128 7.87 6.29 -0.05
CA ILE A 128 8.93 7.11 -0.67
C ILE A 128 10.30 6.78 -0.07
N LEU A 129 10.39 6.73 1.26
CA LEU A 129 11.64 6.41 1.95
C LEU A 129 12.13 5.01 1.59
N PHE A 130 11.22 4.04 1.54
CA PHE A 130 11.54 2.66 1.18
C PHE A 130 11.97 2.54 -0.28
N ILE A 131 11.29 3.20 -1.22
CA ILE A 131 11.70 3.27 -2.64
C ILE A 131 13.10 3.86 -2.77
N ARG A 132 13.42 4.94 -2.04
CA ARG A 132 14.77 5.53 -2.06
C ARG A 132 15.82 4.53 -1.56
N GLN A 133 15.47 3.73 -0.57
CA GLN A 133 16.34 2.67 -0.07
C GLN A 133 16.51 1.53 -1.07
N LEU A 134 15.44 1.11 -1.76
CA LEU A 134 15.50 0.11 -2.83
C LEU A 134 16.31 0.59 -4.04
N ARG A 135 16.33 1.91 -4.32
CA ARG A 135 17.15 2.53 -5.37
C ARG A 135 18.59 2.76 -5.00
N SER A 136 18.87 2.88 -3.71
CA SER A 136 20.25 3.05 -3.24
C SER A 136 21.02 1.83 -3.74
N PRO A 137 22.11 2.02 -4.51
CA PRO A 137 22.85 0.92 -5.09
C PRO A 137 23.45 0.10 -3.95
N ALA A 138 22.72 -0.90 -3.49
CA ALA A 138 23.34 -2.13 -3.08
C ALA A 138 24.00 -2.67 -4.34
N GLU A 139 25.29 -2.94 -4.25
CA GLU A 139 26.10 -3.69 -5.21
C GLU A 139 25.41 -5.03 -5.53
N GLN A 140 24.42 -4.97 -6.42
CA GLN A 140 23.82 -6.07 -7.15
C GLN A 140 24.03 -5.79 -8.64
N THR A 141 25.23 -5.32 -8.97
CA THR A 141 26.06 -5.94 -10.02
C THR A 141 26.17 -7.44 -9.69
N ALA A 142 25.08 -8.15 -9.93
CA ALA A 142 25.08 -9.56 -10.26
C ALA A 142 24.97 -9.63 -11.78
N GLN A 143 26.12 -9.60 -12.43
CA GLN A 143 26.50 -10.61 -13.42
C GLN A 143 27.95 -11.00 -13.14
#